data_AF-A0A0S3U7E2-F1
#
_entry.id   AF-A0A0S3U7E2-F1
#
_cell.length_a   1.000
_cell.length_b   1.000
_cell.length_c   1.000
_cell.angle_alpha   90.00
_cell.angle_beta   90.00
_cell.angle_gamma   90.00
#
_symmetry.space_group_name_H-M   'P 1'
#
loop_
_entity.id
_entity.type
_entity.pdbx_description
1 polymer ?
#
loop_
_entity_poly.entity_id
_entity_poly.type
_entity_poly.pdbx_seq_one_letter_code
_entity_poly.pdbx_strand_id
1 'polypeptide(L)'
;MTLPIAILGSIVGFVLLVMLLLEAQYRQRPTHTLELTSGKWELAVYEPQRYVLVGQLELQNLARNLEVMTPRMNADVKLLSEGSLDHISIKTRIIPRFKDAEAREDGYWEGRVVKLKARDPLEVIIEIEGPNLSELKVAWIQLNYVAYGSQGWKPKVRHVIVPLKFPSIEESKRWRPATNSDILPIKTHLLTHLDDPVSVVKRYVMPHAQPGDIVTIGESPVAIMQGRYRDPREIKPGWLATRLCYMFHPTSSLATACGMQTLIDIEGPVRVLGAFIIGSIAKLFGRKGVFYQLAGEQARLIDDVTGTIPPYDQFIVLGPADPQEVVDKIYQETGLSAAIVDVNDLKAVKILAASKGVSMALLKQALITNPAGNANEQTPVVLIRPTDATAKPSTVGLQSVNQP
;
A
#
# COMPACT_ATOMS: atom_id res chain seq x y z
N MET A 1 -47.66 21.59 -41.47
CA MET A 1 -47.25 21.92 -40.09
C MET A 1 -46.37 20.86 -39.42
N THR A 2 -46.22 19.66 -39.97
CA THR A 2 -45.46 18.54 -39.36
C THR A 2 -43.96 18.56 -39.63
N LEU A 3 -43.54 19.01 -40.82
CA LEU A 3 -42.12 19.15 -41.20
C LEU A 3 -41.29 20.08 -40.28
N PRO A 4 -41.77 21.29 -39.89
CA PRO A 4 -41.01 22.16 -38.99
C PRO A 4 -40.89 21.60 -37.56
N ILE A 5 -41.84 20.78 -37.10
CA ILE A 5 -41.78 20.14 -35.77
C ILE A 5 -40.72 19.03 -35.75
N ALA A 6 -40.62 18.24 -36.83
CA ALA A 6 -39.61 17.19 -36.96
C ALA A 6 -38.17 17.78 -37.05
N ILE A 7 -38.02 18.90 -37.75
CA ILE A 7 -36.74 19.63 -37.83
C ILE A 7 -36.36 20.19 -36.45
N LEU A 8 -37.31 20.79 -35.73
CA LEU A 8 -37.07 21.32 -34.39
C LEU A 8 -36.70 20.21 -33.39
N GLY A 9 -37.40 19.07 -33.43
CA GLY A 9 -37.07 17.90 -32.59
C GLY A 9 -35.68 17.33 -32.87
N SER A 10 -35.25 17.32 -34.15
CA SER A 10 -33.91 16.88 -34.55
C SER A 10 -32.81 17.83 -34.06
N ILE A 11 -33.05 19.14 -34.13
CA ILE A 11 -32.13 20.17 -33.61
C ILE A 11 -31.99 20.04 -32.09
N VAL A 12 -33.10 19.90 -31.36
CA VAL A 12 -33.08 19.73 -29.89
C VAL A 12 -32.35 18.45 -29.51
N GLY A 13 -32.61 17.34 -30.21
CA GLY A 13 -31.90 16.07 -30.00
C GLY A 13 -30.40 16.19 -30.24
N PHE A 14 -29.98 16.87 -31.31
CA PHE A 14 -28.56 17.12 -31.60
C PHE A 14 -27.89 17.99 -30.54
N VAL A 15 -28.55 19.07 -30.08
CA VAL A 15 -28.02 19.93 -29.01
C VAL A 15 -27.87 19.16 -27.70
N LEU A 16 -28.87 18.34 -27.33
CA LEU A 16 -28.78 17.48 -26.15
C LEU A 16 -27.64 16.46 -26.27
N LEU A 17 -27.46 15.84 -27.44
CA LEU A 17 -26.36 14.92 -27.69
C LEU A 17 -24.99 15.63 -27.58
N VAL A 18 -24.85 16.82 -28.17
CA VAL A 18 -23.61 17.62 -28.05
C VAL A 18 -23.35 18.00 -26.60
N MET A 19 -24.37 18.42 -25.85
CA MET A 19 -24.21 18.71 -24.42
C MET A 19 -23.82 17.45 -23.61
N LEU A 20 -24.42 16.29 -23.91
CA LEU A 20 -24.04 15.03 -23.27
C LEU A 20 -22.61 14.60 -23.62
N LEU A 21 -22.19 14.78 -24.88
CA LEU A 21 -20.82 14.48 -25.31
C LEU A 21 -19.81 15.44 -24.69
N LEU A 22 -20.11 16.73 -24.61
CA LEU A 22 -19.27 17.72 -23.94
C LEU A 22 -19.15 17.43 -22.44
N GLU A 23 -20.26 17.09 -21.77
CA GLU A 23 -20.27 16.71 -20.36
C GLU A 23 -19.53 15.39 -20.13
N ALA A 24 -19.73 14.37 -20.98
CA ALA A 24 -19.00 13.11 -20.90
C ALA A 24 -17.51 13.31 -21.14
N GLN A 25 -17.11 14.10 -22.13
CA GLN A 25 -15.72 14.46 -22.38
C GLN A 25 -15.13 15.23 -21.21
N TYR A 26 -15.86 16.19 -20.63
CA TYR A 26 -15.44 16.95 -19.46
C TYR A 26 -15.22 16.04 -18.23
N ARG A 27 -16.15 15.12 -17.96
CA ARG A 27 -16.05 14.12 -16.89
C ARG A 27 -14.95 13.09 -17.10
N GLN A 28 -14.60 12.79 -18.35
CA GLN A 28 -13.51 11.87 -18.70
C GLN A 28 -12.13 12.53 -18.75
N ARG A 29 -12.02 13.86 -18.50
CA ARG A 29 -10.70 14.51 -18.47
C ARG A 29 -9.86 13.92 -17.33
N PRO A 30 -8.60 13.53 -17.58
CA PRO A 30 -7.74 12.93 -16.56
C PRO A 30 -7.61 13.87 -15.37
N THR A 31 -8.02 13.38 -14.19
CA THR A 31 -8.06 14.13 -12.92
C THR A 31 -6.73 14.17 -12.17
N HIS A 32 -5.74 13.39 -12.64
CA HIS A 32 -4.45 13.21 -12.00
C HIS A 32 -3.36 13.35 -13.04
N THR A 33 -2.78 14.55 -13.16
CA THR A 33 -1.74 14.83 -14.15
C THR A 33 -0.43 15.25 -13.54
N LEU A 34 -0.41 15.75 -12.31
CA LEU A 34 0.83 16.09 -11.61
C LEU A 34 0.97 15.18 -10.40
N GLU A 35 2.02 14.37 -10.38
CA GLU A 35 2.31 13.44 -9.30
C GLU A 35 3.68 13.76 -8.70
N LEU A 36 3.77 13.79 -7.38
CA LEU A 36 5.04 13.81 -6.67
C LEU A 36 5.42 12.37 -6.33
N THR A 37 6.64 11.91 -6.59
CA THR A 37 7.09 10.55 -6.22
C THR A 37 7.29 10.43 -4.71
N SER A 38 7.32 9.22 -4.15
CA SER A 38 7.79 9.03 -2.76
C SER A 38 9.28 9.34 -2.58
N GLY A 39 10.07 9.21 -3.64
CA GLY A 39 11.50 9.54 -3.63
C GLY A 39 12.36 8.54 -2.86
N LYS A 40 13.64 8.89 -2.70
CA LYS A 40 14.58 8.18 -1.83
C LYS A 40 14.81 8.99 -0.57
N TRP A 41 14.93 8.32 0.56
CA TRP A 41 15.11 8.97 1.85
C TRP A 41 16.32 8.41 2.58
N GLU A 42 17.12 9.30 3.15
CA GLU A 42 18.27 8.95 3.97
C GLU A 42 18.26 9.70 5.31
N LEU A 43 18.76 9.04 6.35
CA LEU A 43 19.08 9.64 7.63
C LEU A 43 20.52 10.18 7.55
N ALA A 44 20.67 11.42 7.08
CA ALA A 44 21.97 12.07 6.95
C ALA A 44 22.63 12.31 8.32
N VAL A 45 21.83 12.53 9.36
CA VAL A 45 22.27 12.57 10.77
C VAL A 45 21.33 11.70 11.59
N TYR A 46 21.92 10.83 12.43
CA TYR A 46 21.18 9.93 13.32
C TYR A 46 21.83 9.88 14.71
N GLU A 47 21.68 10.98 15.46
CA GLU A 47 22.27 11.18 16.78
C GLU A 47 21.19 11.25 17.87
N PRO A 48 21.49 10.94 19.14
CA PRO A 48 20.47 10.89 20.20
C PRO A 48 19.59 12.12 20.36
N GLN A 49 20.07 13.30 19.96
CA GLN A 49 19.38 14.58 20.12
C GLN A 49 19.03 15.27 18.78
N ARG A 50 19.48 14.71 17.66
CA ARG A 50 19.31 15.34 16.34
C ARG A 50 19.22 14.30 15.23
N TYR A 51 18.10 14.31 14.52
CA TYR A 51 17.93 13.57 13.26
C TYR A 51 17.81 14.55 12.09
N VAL A 52 18.47 14.23 10.97
CA VAL A 52 18.30 14.97 9.72
C VAL A 52 17.92 13.98 8.64
N LEU A 53 16.69 14.12 8.14
CA LEU A 53 16.17 13.36 7.02
C LEU A 53 16.35 14.17 5.73
N VAL A 54 16.87 13.52 4.70
CA VAL A 54 16.97 14.09 3.35
C VAL A 54 16.21 13.21 2.38
N GLY A 55 15.18 13.78 1.77
CA GLY A 55 14.34 13.14 0.78
C GLY A 55 14.62 13.70 -0.61
N GLN A 56 14.96 12.86 -1.58
CA GLN A 56 15.10 13.21 -2.99
C GLN A 56 13.88 12.75 -3.78
N LEU A 57 13.04 13.68 -4.24
CA LEU A 57 11.77 13.42 -4.88
C LEU A 57 11.72 14.05 -6.28
N GLU A 58 10.77 13.60 -7.10
CA GLU A 58 10.50 14.17 -8.42
C GLU A 58 9.03 14.56 -8.57
N LEU A 59 8.81 15.76 -9.07
CA LEU A 59 7.51 16.21 -9.52
C LEU A 59 7.34 15.88 -11.01
N GLN A 60 6.34 15.06 -11.32
CA GLN A 60 6.14 14.46 -12.64
C GLN A 60 4.84 14.95 -13.27
N ASN A 61 4.96 15.59 -14.44
CA ASN A 61 3.80 15.92 -15.26
C ASN A 61 3.45 14.75 -16.21
N LEU A 62 2.42 14.00 -15.83
CA LEU A 62 1.82 12.89 -16.55
C LEU A 62 0.77 13.33 -17.59
N ALA A 63 0.49 14.63 -17.73
CA ALA A 63 -0.39 15.13 -18.79
C ALA A 63 0.23 14.87 -20.18
N ARG A 64 -0.63 14.50 -21.14
CA ARG A 64 -0.19 14.21 -22.51
C ARG A 64 0.10 15.44 -23.35
N ASN A 65 -0.63 16.53 -23.11
CA ASN A 65 -0.68 17.70 -23.98
C ASN A 65 -0.79 19.04 -23.23
N LEU A 66 -0.67 19.05 -21.89
CA LEU A 66 -0.86 20.26 -21.09
C LEU A 66 0.27 20.43 -20.08
N GLU A 67 0.72 21.66 -19.92
CA GLU A 67 1.54 22.05 -18.78
C GLU A 67 0.68 22.13 -17.53
N VAL A 68 1.28 21.83 -16.39
CA VAL A 68 0.63 21.93 -15.08
C VAL A 68 1.51 22.77 -14.19
N MET A 69 0.91 23.73 -13.49
CA MET A 69 1.63 24.56 -12.53
C MET A 69 1.51 23.98 -11.12
N THR A 70 2.55 24.21 -10.31
CA THR A 70 2.52 24.00 -8.87
C THR A 70 2.80 25.32 -8.14
N PRO A 71 1.74 26.12 -7.88
CA PRO A 71 1.90 27.44 -7.26
C PRO A 71 2.19 27.37 -5.75
N ARG A 72 2.03 26.19 -5.13
CA ARG A 72 2.20 26.01 -3.69
C ARG A 72 2.71 24.60 -3.40
N MET A 73 3.70 24.52 -2.53
CA MET A 73 4.21 23.30 -1.93
C MET A 73 4.67 23.58 -0.51
N ASN A 74 4.36 22.67 0.42
CA ASN A 74 4.88 22.68 1.79
C ASN A 74 5.00 21.25 2.34
N ALA A 75 5.74 21.10 3.44
CA ALA A 75 5.97 19.83 4.11
C ALA A 75 5.55 19.94 5.58
N ASP A 76 4.52 19.17 5.95
CA ASP A 76 4.12 18.98 7.35
C ASP A 76 4.63 17.61 7.83
N VAL A 77 5.08 17.53 9.07
CA VAL A 77 5.66 16.28 9.62
C VAL A 77 4.95 15.93 10.92
N LYS A 78 4.43 14.71 10.99
CA LYS A 78 3.88 14.11 12.20
C LYS A 78 4.82 13.01 12.67
N LEU A 79 5.29 13.12 13.91
CA LEU A 79 6.10 12.09 14.54
C LEU A 79 5.20 11.08 15.25
N LEU A 80 5.57 9.80 15.16
CA LEU A 80 5.01 8.74 16.00
C LEU A 80 6.12 8.22 16.91
N SER A 81 5.83 8.10 18.20
CA SER A 81 6.78 7.75 19.25
C SER A 81 6.14 6.81 20.26
N GLU A 82 6.97 6.02 20.95
CA GLU A 82 6.56 5.31 22.18
C GLU A 82 6.45 6.25 23.38
N GLY A 83 7.21 7.34 23.39
CA GLY A 83 7.22 8.33 24.47
C GLY A 83 6.73 9.72 24.06
N SER A 84 6.87 10.69 24.97
CA SER A 84 6.40 12.06 24.76
C SER A 84 7.15 12.74 23.61
N LEU A 85 6.44 13.61 22.89
CA LEU A 85 6.99 14.50 21.87
C LEU A 85 7.27 15.91 22.43
N ASP A 86 7.06 16.12 23.73
CA ASP A 86 7.36 17.39 24.38
C ASP A 86 8.83 17.77 24.18
N HIS A 87 9.08 19.04 23.90
CA HIS A 87 10.42 19.59 23.64
C HIS A 87 11.11 19.05 22.37
N ILE A 88 10.39 18.33 21.50
CA ILE A 88 10.87 18.00 20.16
C ILE A 88 10.44 19.10 19.20
N SER A 89 11.41 19.65 18.47
CA SER A 89 11.19 20.64 17.42
C SER A 89 11.46 20.05 16.05
N ILE A 90 10.71 20.51 15.05
CA ILE A 90 10.84 20.08 13.67
C ILE A 90 11.00 21.31 12.78
N LYS A 91 12.01 21.29 11.91
CA LYS A 91 12.21 22.29 10.85
C LYS A 91 12.18 21.58 9.51
N THR A 92 11.43 22.13 8.56
CA THR A 92 11.31 21.57 7.21
C THR A 92 11.79 22.59 6.18
N ARG A 93 12.49 22.12 5.15
CA ARG A 93 12.91 22.92 4.00
C ARG A 93 12.67 22.14 2.72
N ILE A 94 12.14 22.79 1.71
CA ILE A 94 11.99 22.22 0.37
C ILE A 94 12.91 22.99 -0.57
N ILE A 95 13.83 22.28 -1.21
CA ILE A 95 14.84 22.85 -2.08
C ILE A 95 14.54 22.38 -3.51
N PRO A 96 14.10 23.28 -4.41
CA PRO A 96 13.94 22.92 -5.80
C PRO A 96 15.31 22.59 -6.42
N ARG A 97 15.40 21.49 -7.18
CA ARG A 97 16.63 21.03 -7.84
C ARG A 97 16.50 20.96 -9.36
N PHE A 98 15.41 21.45 -9.93
CA PHE A 98 15.22 21.50 -11.38
C PHE A 98 16.10 22.57 -12.03
N LYS A 99 16.27 22.46 -13.35
CA LYS A 99 17.08 23.40 -14.13
C LYS A 99 16.58 24.84 -13.96
N ASP A 100 17.50 25.76 -13.70
CA ASP A 100 17.27 27.19 -13.48
C ASP A 100 16.52 27.51 -12.17
N ALA A 101 16.43 26.55 -11.23
CA ALA A 101 15.91 26.80 -9.90
C ALA A 101 16.95 27.47 -8.99
N GLU A 102 16.52 28.52 -8.29
CA GLU A 102 17.26 29.09 -7.16
C GLU A 102 16.45 28.91 -5.88
N ALA A 103 17.03 28.23 -4.89
CA ALA A 103 16.39 28.03 -3.62
C ALA A 103 16.46 29.32 -2.79
N ARG A 104 15.30 29.81 -2.37
CA ARG A 104 15.22 31.02 -1.54
C ARG A 104 15.64 30.72 -0.11
N GLU A 105 16.33 31.67 0.53
CA GLU A 105 16.78 31.53 1.92
C GLU A 105 15.61 31.42 2.90
N ASP A 106 14.51 32.12 2.61
CA ASP A 106 13.26 32.13 3.40
C ASP A 106 12.43 30.83 3.28
N GLY A 107 12.85 29.88 2.44
CA GLY A 107 12.15 28.62 2.23
C GLY A 107 10.84 28.75 1.45
N TYR A 108 10.56 29.91 0.83
CA TYR A 108 9.37 30.09 0.01
C TYR A 108 9.45 29.27 -1.28
N TRP A 109 8.37 28.53 -1.57
CA TRP A 109 8.21 27.82 -2.84
C TRP A 109 7.73 28.77 -3.92
N GLU A 110 8.61 29.07 -4.89
CA GLU A 110 8.24 29.85 -6.07
C GLU A 110 7.38 29.02 -7.04
N GLY A 111 6.30 29.62 -7.54
CA GLY A 111 5.36 28.95 -8.41
C GLY A 111 6.02 28.41 -9.67
N ARG A 112 5.89 27.09 -9.90
CA ARG A 112 6.60 26.39 -10.96
C ARG A 112 5.66 25.87 -12.04
N VAL A 113 5.96 26.15 -13.32
CA VAL A 113 5.35 25.47 -14.47
C VAL A 113 6.13 24.18 -14.75
N VAL A 114 5.46 23.03 -14.60
CA VAL A 114 6.04 21.72 -14.89
C VAL A 114 5.71 21.36 -16.33
N LYS A 115 6.74 21.40 -17.17
CA LYS A 115 6.63 21.16 -18.62
C LYS A 115 6.12 19.75 -18.92
N LEU A 116 5.63 19.54 -20.14
CA LEU A 116 5.13 18.23 -20.58
C LEU A 116 6.21 17.16 -20.41
N LYS A 117 5.85 16.04 -19.78
CA LYS A 117 6.74 14.90 -19.51
C LYS A 117 8.00 15.25 -18.71
N ALA A 118 8.07 16.45 -18.13
CA ALA A 118 9.18 16.85 -17.29
C ALA A 118 9.13 16.10 -15.96
N ARG A 119 10.32 15.87 -15.42
CA ARG A 119 10.56 15.39 -14.07
C ARG A 119 11.40 16.45 -13.39
N ASP A 120 10.75 17.25 -12.56
CA ASP A 120 11.40 18.34 -11.85
C ASP A 120 11.85 17.81 -10.47
N PRO A 121 13.15 17.57 -10.25
CA PRO A 121 13.63 17.07 -8.97
C PRO A 121 13.55 18.14 -7.89
N LEU A 122 13.34 17.70 -6.66
CA LEU A 122 13.37 18.52 -5.46
C LEU A 122 13.88 17.70 -4.28
N GLU A 123 14.42 18.41 -3.30
CA GLU A 123 14.94 17.85 -2.06
C GLU A 123 14.12 18.36 -0.88
N VAL A 124 13.77 17.47 0.05
CA VAL A 124 13.07 17.80 1.28
C VAL A 124 14.00 17.50 2.44
N ILE A 125 14.35 18.52 3.21
CA ILE A 125 15.19 18.38 4.41
C ILE A 125 14.30 18.56 5.63
N ILE A 126 14.37 17.61 6.55
CA ILE A 126 13.65 17.65 7.82
C ILE A 126 14.65 17.48 8.94
N GLU A 127 14.78 18.50 9.77
CA GLU A 127 15.60 18.47 10.98
C GLU A 127 14.68 18.28 12.19
N ILE A 128 14.97 17.26 12.98
CA ILE A 128 14.26 16.92 14.22
C ILE A 128 15.26 17.05 15.36
N GLU A 129 14.97 17.93 16.32
CA GLU A 129 15.86 18.22 17.46
C GLU A 129 15.09 18.05 18.77
N GLY A 130 15.70 17.42 19.76
CA GLY A 130 15.09 17.22 21.08
C GLY A 130 16.06 16.60 22.08
N PRO A 131 15.69 16.50 23.36
CA PRO A 131 16.58 16.00 24.41
C PRO A 131 16.90 14.50 24.29
N ASN A 132 15.98 13.72 23.73
CA ASN A 132 16.14 12.30 23.44
C ASN A 132 15.18 11.88 22.32
N LEU A 133 15.71 11.37 21.21
CA LEU A 133 14.94 10.95 20.04
C LEU A 133 14.80 9.42 19.90
N SER A 134 15.38 8.63 20.81
CA SER A 134 15.44 7.15 20.71
C SER A 134 14.08 6.44 20.74
N GLU A 135 13.04 7.10 21.23
CA GLU A 135 11.66 6.57 21.26
C GLU A 135 10.87 6.88 19.98
N LEU A 136 11.39 7.76 19.11
CA LEU A 136 10.78 8.05 17.82
C LEU A 136 10.79 6.80 16.94
N LYS A 137 9.61 6.43 16.45
CA LYS A 137 9.43 5.28 15.58
C LYS A 137 9.37 5.66 14.12
N VAL A 138 8.67 6.76 13.81
CA VAL A 138 8.28 7.12 12.44
C VAL A 138 8.19 8.63 12.28
N ALA A 139 8.69 9.14 11.16
CA ALA A 139 8.32 10.44 10.63
C ALA A 139 7.30 10.26 9.49
N TRP A 140 6.07 10.68 9.70
CA TRP A 140 5.05 10.76 8.66
C TRP A 140 5.04 12.15 8.04
N ILE A 141 5.54 12.22 6.83
CA ILE A 141 5.79 13.44 6.07
C ILE A 141 4.63 13.61 5.09
N GLN A 142 3.93 14.73 5.20
CA GLN A 142 2.81 15.12 4.36
C GLN A 142 3.26 16.28 3.48
N LEU A 143 3.58 15.96 2.22
CA LEU A 143 3.96 16.97 1.23
C LEU A 143 2.70 17.45 0.54
N ASN A 144 2.16 18.59 0.97
CA ASN A 144 1.00 19.18 0.32
C ASN A 144 1.46 20.03 -0.86
N TYR A 145 0.86 19.79 -2.01
CA TYR A 145 1.14 20.54 -3.22
C TYR A 145 -0.14 20.75 -4.00
N VAL A 146 -0.12 21.76 -4.88
CA VAL A 146 -1.25 22.07 -5.75
C VAL A 146 -0.89 21.67 -7.17
N ALA A 147 -1.78 20.92 -7.81
CA ALA A 147 -1.80 20.77 -9.25
C ALA A 147 -2.78 21.81 -9.82
N TYR A 148 -2.25 22.80 -10.53
CA TYR A 148 -3.04 23.86 -11.14
C TYR A 148 -2.97 23.77 -12.67
N GLY A 149 -4.13 23.65 -13.31
CA GLY A 149 -4.23 23.49 -14.76
C GLY A 149 -5.67 23.54 -15.24
N SER A 150 -6.02 22.72 -16.24
CA SER A 150 -7.37 22.72 -16.84
C SER A 150 -8.52 22.36 -15.88
N GLN A 151 -8.20 21.76 -14.72
CA GLN A 151 -9.17 21.44 -13.66
C GLN A 151 -9.19 22.48 -12.53
N GLY A 152 -8.48 23.61 -12.72
CA GLY A 152 -8.34 24.65 -11.70
C GLY A 152 -7.42 24.21 -10.56
N TRP A 153 -7.75 24.64 -9.35
CA TRP A 153 -6.95 24.43 -8.15
C TRP A 153 -7.23 23.06 -7.53
N LYS A 154 -6.30 22.12 -7.67
CA LYS A 154 -6.43 20.77 -7.11
C LYS A 154 -5.37 20.52 -6.04
N PRO A 155 -5.73 20.58 -4.74
CA PRO A 155 -4.85 20.16 -3.66
C PRO A 155 -4.58 18.66 -3.73
N LYS A 156 -3.34 18.29 -3.43
CA LYS A 156 -2.85 16.91 -3.36
C LYS A 156 -1.89 16.76 -2.19
N VAL A 157 -1.77 15.54 -1.69
CA VAL A 157 -0.82 15.23 -0.62
C VAL A 157 -0.03 14.00 -0.99
N ARG A 158 1.30 14.10 -0.99
CA ARG A 158 2.16 12.90 -1.01
C ARG A 158 2.51 12.54 0.42
N HIS A 159 2.07 11.36 0.84
CA HIS A 159 2.45 10.78 2.11
C HIS A 159 3.73 9.96 1.97
N VAL A 160 4.78 10.39 2.66
CA VAL A 160 6.00 9.60 2.87
C VAL A 160 6.06 9.18 4.33
N ILE A 161 6.25 7.89 4.59
CA ILE A 161 6.34 7.34 5.94
C ILE A 161 7.77 6.82 6.08
N VAL A 162 8.58 7.49 6.87
CA VAL A 162 9.99 7.15 7.07
C VAL A 162 10.17 6.49 8.44
N PRO A 163 10.62 5.22 8.50
CA PRO A 163 10.94 4.57 9.77
C PRO A 163 12.21 5.17 10.39
N LEU A 164 12.16 5.41 11.70
CA LEU A 164 13.25 6.01 12.49
C LEU A 164 13.87 5.04 13.52
N LYS A 165 13.22 3.90 13.76
CA LYS A 165 13.66 2.88 14.71
C LYS A 165 13.72 1.53 14.04
N PHE A 166 14.87 0.87 14.12
CA PHE A 166 15.13 -0.42 13.50
C PHE A 166 15.50 -1.43 14.58
N PRO A 167 14.78 -2.55 14.71
CA PRO A 167 15.11 -3.57 15.70
C PRO A 167 16.42 -4.26 15.35
N SER A 168 17.11 -4.68 16.40
CA SER A 168 18.29 -5.54 16.31
C SER A 168 17.90 -6.99 16.03
N ILE A 169 18.84 -7.78 15.51
CA ILE A 169 18.64 -9.23 15.24
C ILE A 169 18.28 -9.94 16.55
N GLU A 170 18.78 -9.44 17.67
CA GLU A 170 18.64 -10.04 18.97
C GLU A 170 17.23 -9.98 19.54
N GLU A 171 16.38 -9.11 19.01
CA GLU A 171 14.98 -8.99 19.43
C GLU A 171 14.10 -10.13 18.92
N SER A 172 14.56 -10.90 17.93
CA SER A 172 13.82 -12.02 17.31
C SER A 172 14.46 -13.38 17.61
N LYS A 173 14.45 -13.82 18.88
CA LYS A 173 15.08 -15.11 19.27
C LYS A 173 14.12 -16.20 19.75
N ARG A 174 12.88 -15.85 20.07
CA ARG A 174 11.97 -16.76 20.78
C ARG A 174 11.14 -17.60 19.81
N TRP A 175 11.68 -18.76 19.44
CA TRP A 175 10.93 -19.81 18.76
C TRP A 175 9.80 -20.32 19.65
N ARG A 176 8.63 -20.56 19.06
CA ARG A 176 7.46 -21.13 19.72
C ARG A 176 7.11 -22.44 19.00
N PRO A 177 6.84 -23.54 19.71
CA PRO A 177 6.41 -24.78 19.08
C PRO A 177 4.99 -24.64 18.54
N ALA A 178 4.74 -25.22 17.36
CA ALA A 178 3.43 -25.36 16.74
C ALA A 178 3.26 -26.79 16.21
N THR A 179 2.05 -27.14 15.76
CA THR A 179 1.81 -28.48 15.22
C THR A 179 2.66 -28.70 13.96
N ASN A 180 3.56 -29.70 14.00
CA ASN A 180 4.48 -30.06 12.91
C ASN A 180 5.44 -28.94 12.46
N SER A 181 5.66 -27.92 13.29
CA SER A 181 6.61 -26.84 12.99
C SER A 181 7.03 -26.09 14.24
N ASP A 182 8.18 -25.44 14.18
CA ASP A 182 8.54 -24.35 15.08
C ASP A 182 8.35 -23.02 14.35
N ILE A 183 7.91 -21.99 15.07
CA ILE A 183 7.59 -20.68 14.51
C ILE A 183 8.38 -19.58 15.22
N LEU A 184 8.92 -18.64 14.45
CA LEU A 184 9.62 -17.47 14.95
C LEU A 184 8.98 -16.20 14.37
N PRO A 185 8.20 -15.45 15.15
CA PRO A 185 7.79 -14.10 14.78
C PRO A 185 9.02 -13.19 14.71
N ILE A 186 9.16 -12.48 13.60
CA ILE A 186 10.31 -11.64 13.29
C ILE A 186 9.92 -10.19 13.47
N LYS A 187 10.56 -9.52 14.44
CA LYS A 187 10.33 -8.11 14.71
C LYS A 187 10.99 -7.26 13.64
N THR A 188 10.22 -6.35 13.05
CA THR A 188 10.71 -5.40 12.04
C THR A 188 10.55 -3.98 12.53
N HIS A 189 11.14 -3.02 11.81
CA HIS A 189 10.66 -1.65 11.89
C HIS A 189 9.23 -1.58 11.29
N LEU A 190 8.56 -0.42 11.38
CA LEU A 190 7.33 -0.23 10.63
C LEU A 190 7.64 -0.33 9.14
N LEU A 191 7.22 -1.42 8.47
CA LEU A 191 7.43 -1.58 7.04
C LEU A 191 6.64 -0.51 6.28
N THR A 192 7.29 0.15 5.32
CA THR A 192 6.70 1.25 4.55
C THR A 192 6.89 1.06 3.06
N HIS A 193 6.32 1.94 2.24
CA HIS A 193 6.53 1.96 0.79
C HIS A 193 7.96 2.32 0.37
N LEU A 194 8.86 2.59 1.32
CA LEU A 194 10.29 2.76 1.07
C LEU A 194 11.05 1.42 1.15
N ASP A 195 10.41 0.37 1.65
CA ASP A 195 10.97 -0.97 1.75
C ASP A 195 10.56 -1.85 0.57
N ASP A 196 11.34 -2.90 0.32
CA ASP A 196 10.97 -3.99 -0.58
C ASP A 196 10.97 -5.34 0.16
N PRO A 197 10.03 -6.26 -0.18
CA PRO A 197 9.91 -7.54 0.52
C PRO A 197 11.20 -8.37 0.55
N VAL A 198 12.02 -8.32 -0.51
CA VAL A 198 13.25 -9.12 -0.59
C VAL A 198 14.29 -8.58 0.37
N SER A 199 14.51 -7.26 0.42
CA SER A 199 15.42 -6.62 1.36
C SER A 199 14.98 -6.82 2.81
N VAL A 200 13.67 -6.79 3.08
CA VAL A 200 13.12 -7.10 4.41
C VAL A 200 13.47 -8.53 4.84
N VAL A 201 13.27 -9.52 3.95
CA VAL A 201 13.65 -10.92 4.22
C VAL A 201 15.17 -11.05 4.42
N LYS A 202 15.98 -10.45 3.54
CA LYS A 202 17.44 -10.47 3.65
C LYS A 202 17.92 -9.87 4.97
N ARG A 203 17.32 -8.76 5.41
CA ARG A 203 17.73 -8.04 6.63
C ARG A 203 17.29 -8.74 7.91
N TYR A 204 16.03 -9.17 7.98
CA TYR A 204 15.41 -9.60 9.25
C TYR A 204 15.23 -11.10 9.39
N VAL A 205 15.18 -11.85 8.28
CA VAL A 205 14.84 -13.28 8.31
C VAL A 205 16.07 -14.14 8.09
N MET A 206 16.89 -13.81 7.11
CA MET A 206 18.07 -14.60 6.75
C MET A 206 19.05 -14.86 7.91
N PRO A 207 19.25 -13.94 8.88
CA PRO A 207 20.07 -14.24 10.07
C PRO A 207 19.58 -15.42 10.93
N HIS A 208 18.30 -15.80 10.80
CA HIS A 208 17.66 -16.88 11.58
C HIS A 208 17.30 -18.11 10.75
N ALA A 209 17.31 -17.97 9.42
CA ALA A 209 16.79 -18.96 8.48
C ALA A 209 17.77 -20.12 8.22
N GLN A 210 17.19 -21.30 7.97
CA GLN A 210 17.89 -22.51 7.55
C GLN A 210 17.27 -23.05 6.26
N PRO A 211 18.01 -23.86 5.47
CA PRO A 211 17.43 -24.55 4.31
C PRO A 211 16.20 -25.37 4.71
N GLY A 212 15.09 -25.19 3.99
CA GLY A 212 13.81 -25.85 4.27
C GLY A 212 12.85 -25.03 5.13
N ASP A 213 13.30 -23.94 5.75
CA ASP A 213 12.40 -22.98 6.40
C ASP A 213 11.51 -22.27 5.36
N ILE A 214 10.37 -21.76 5.83
CA ILE A 214 9.40 -21.01 5.03
C ILE A 214 9.17 -19.64 5.70
N VAL A 215 9.41 -18.55 5.00
CA VAL A 215 9.05 -17.21 5.46
C VAL A 215 7.61 -16.88 5.06
N THR A 216 6.83 -16.34 5.99
CA THR A 216 5.52 -15.79 5.69
C THR A 216 5.50 -14.29 6.00
N ILE A 217 4.86 -13.52 5.12
CA ILE A 217 4.66 -12.09 5.29
C ILE A 217 3.16 -11.80 5.25
N GLY A 218 2.69 -10.96 6.17
CA GLY A 218 1.31 -10.49 6.17
C GLY A 218 0.95 -9.78 4.86
N GLU A 219 -0.29 -9.94 4.43
CA GLU A 219 -0.89 -9.32 3.25
C GLU A 219 -0.71 -7.80 3.25
N SER A 220 -1.16 -7.12 4.30
CA SER A 220 -1.21 -5.66 4.35
C SER A 220 0.20 -5.02 4.39
N PRO A 221 1.19 -5.55 5.13
CA PRO A 221 2.58 -5.11 5.02
C PRO A 221 3.16 -5.21 3.61
N VAL A 222 2.83 -6.26 2.84
CA VAL A 222 3.26 -6.35 1.43
C VAL A 222 2.58 -5.28 0.59
N ALA A 223 1.27 -5.07 0.76
CA ALA A 223 0.56 -4.01 0.07
C ALA A 223 1.12 -2.62 0.38
N ILE A 224 1.47 -2.37 1.65
CA ILE A 224 2.09 -1.11 2.11
C ILE A 224 3.45 -0.91 1.44
N MET A 225 4.31 -1.93 1.39
CA MET A 225 5.60 -1.87 0.68
C MET A 225 5.43 -1.59 -0.82
N GLN A 226 4.32 -2.04 -1.40
CA GLN A 226 3.96 -1.73 -2.79
C GLN A 226 3.31 -0.35 -2.98
N GLY A 227 3.16 0.45 -1.91
CA GLY A 227 2.49 1.75 -1.94
C GLY A 227 0.98 1.66 -2.19
N ARG A 228 0.36 0.51 -1.90
CA ARG A 228 -1.05 0.23 -2.18
C ARG A 228 -1.96 0.64 -1.02
N TYR A 229 -1.94 1.93 -0.73
CA TYR A 229 -2.84 2.56 0.23
C TYR A 229 -3.28 3.93 -0.29
N ARG A 230 -4.45 4.40 0.15
CA ARG A 230 -5.06 5.65 -0.32
C ARG A 230 -5.55 6.48 0.85
N ASP A 231 -5.25 7.78 0.80
CA ASP A 231 -5.84 8.73 1.73
C ASP A 231 -7.33 8.91 1.39
N PRO A 232 -8.27 8.67 2.32
CA PRO A 232 -9.69 8.89 2.10
C PRO A 232 -10.03 10.29 1.57
N ARG A 233 -9.23 11.32 1.88
CA ARG A 233 -9.41 12.71 1.44
C ARG A 233 -9.16 12.89 -0.07
N GLU A 234 -8.39 12.01 -0.68
CA GLU A 234 -8.11 12.05 -2.13
C GLU A 234 -9.14 11.24 -2.95
N ILE A 235 -9.93 10.40 -2.29
CA ILE A 235 -10.99 9.61 -2.91
C ILE A 235 -12.22 10.49 -3.09
N LYS A 236 -12.85 10.43 -4.27
CA LYS A 236 -14.09 11.14 -4.57
C LYS A 236 -15.22 10.13 -4.79
N PRO A 237 -15.97 9.74 -3.74
CA PRO A 237 -17.08 8.81 -3.91
C PRO A 237 -18.13 9.31 -4.88
N GLY A 238 -18.42 8.51 -5.89
CA GLY A 238 -19.48 8.75 -6.85
C GLY A 238 -20.85 8.28 -6.36
N TRP A 239 -21.85 8.47 -7.22
CA TRP A 239 -23.23 8.08 -6.92
C TRP A 239 -23.36 6.58 -6.60
N LEU A 240 -22.67 5.72 -7.36
CA LEU A 240 -22.75 4.28 -7.15
C LEU A 240 -22.17 3.89 -5.77
N ALA A 241 -21.01 4.43 -5.43
CA ALA A 241 -20.33 4.11 -4.17
C ALA A 241 -21.15 4.53 -2.94
N THR A 242 -21.70 5.74 -2.99
CA THR A 242 -22.52 6.32 -1.90
C THR A 242 -23.87 5.63 -1.71
N ARG A 243 -24.31 4.79 -2.65
CA ARG A 243 -25.56 4.02 -2.52
C ARG A 243 -25.31 2.57 -2.15
N LEU A 244 -24.35 1.92 -2.81
CA LEU A 244 -24.07 0.51 -2.55
C LEU A 244 -23.50 0.27 -1.16
N CYS A 245 -22.75 1.21 -0.59
CA CYS A 245 -22.12 1.04 0.73
C CYS A 245 -23.14 0.70 1.85
N TYR A 246 -24.34 1.29 1.81
CA TYR A 246 -25.41 1.02 2.79
C TYR A 246 -25.98 -0.40 2.73
N MET A 247 -25.68 -1.16 1.67
CA MET A 247 -26.19 -2.51 1.47
C MET A 247 -25.28 -3.59 2.07
N PHE A 248 -24.13 -3.20 2.61
CA PHE A 248 -23.16 -4.09 3.27
C PHE A 248 -23.33 -4.05 4.79
N HIS A 249 -22.84 -5.09 5.47
CA HIS A 249 -22.83 -5.12 6.94
C HIS A 249 -21.97 -3.95 7.47
N PRO A 250 -22.37 -3.22 8.52
CA PRO A 250 -21.67 -2.01 8.96
C PRO A 250 -20.17 -2.18 9.28
N THR A 251 -19.75 -3.40 9.64
CA THR A 251 -18.35 -3.74 9.93
C THR A 251 -17.52 -4.12 8.71
N SER A 252 -18.09 -4.05 7.50
CA SER A 252 -17.39 -4.35 6.25
C SER A 252 -16.64 -3.11 5.78
N SER A 253 -15.41 -3.27 5.29
CA SER A 253 -14.63 -2.19 4.63
C SER A 253 -15.38 -1.57 3.44
N LEU A 254 -16.28 -2.34 2.80
CA LEU A 254 -17.15 -1.86 1.71
C LEU A 254 -18.42 -1.14 2.19
N ALA A 255 -18.64 -1.00 3.50
CA ALA A 255 -19.80 -0.29 4.07
C ALA A 255 -19.60 1.23 4.14
N THR A 256 -18.45 1.74 3.70
CA THR A 256 -18.20 3.17 3.55
C THR A 256 -18.14 3.57 2.08
N ALA A 257 -18.44 4.84 1.81
CA ALA A 257 -18.41 5.37 0.45
C ALA A 257 -16.99 5.37 -0.13
N CYS A 258 -15.96 5.63 0.66
CA CYS A 258 -14.56 5.61 0.21
C CYS A 258 -14.05 4.19 -0.03
N GLY A 259 -14.38 3.23 0.84
CA GLY A 259 -14.04 1.82 0.61
C GLY A 259 -14.72 1.25 -0.64
N MET A 260 -16.01 1.52 -0.82
CA MET A 260 -16.75 1.12 -2.03
C MET A 260 -16.21 1.82 -3.29
N GLN A 261 -15.90 3.12 -3.23
CA GLN A 261 -15.31 3.82 -4.38
C GLN A 261 -13.93 3.27 -4.72
N THR A 262 -13.13 2.86 -3.73
CA THR A 262 -11.84 2.22 -3.95
C THR A 262 -11.99 0.92 -4.73
N LEU A 263 -12.96 0.08 -4.39
CA LEU A 263 -13.27 -1.12 -5.15
C LEU A 263 -13.71 -0.79 -6.59
N ILE A 264 -14.58 0.20 -6.76
CA ILE A 264 -15.07 0.65 -8.07
C ILE A 264 -13.93 1.18 -8.95
N ASP A 265 -12.97 1.92 -8.38
CA ASP A 265 -11.83 2.46 -9.11
C ASP A 265 -10.92 1.34 -9.67
N ILE A 266 -10.84 0.21 -8.97
CA ILE A 266 -10.00 -0.94 -9.37
C ILE A 266 -10.73 -1.86 -10.34
N GLU A 267 -11.95 -2.26 -9.98
CA GLU A 267 -12.68 -3.36 -10.63
C GLU A 267 -13.68 -2.87 -11.69
N GLY A 268 -13.94 -1.56 -11.69
CA GLY A 268 -14.87 -0.90 -12.59
C GLY A 268 -16.31 -0.88 -12.07
N PRO A 269 -17.05 0.22 -12.33
CA PRO A 269 -18.41 0.40 -11.79
C PRO A 269 -19.40 -0.64 -12.28
N VAL A 270 -19.27 -1.08 -13.54
CA VAL A 270 -20.17 -2.08 -14.16
C VAL A 270 -20.00 -3.45 -13.49
N ARG A 271 -18.76 -3.87 -13.26
CA ARG A 271 -18.46 -5.16 -12.60
C ARG A 271 -18.99 -5.17 -11.18
N VAL A 272 -18.72 -4.12 -10.40
CA VAL A 272 -19.18 -4.02 -9.01
C VAL A 272 -20.71 -4.01 -8.93
N LEU A 273 -21.39 -3.24 -9.77
CA LEU A 273 -22.86 -3.23 -9.81
C LEU A 273 -23.43 -4.60 -10.23
N GLY A 274 -22.87 -5.23 -11.27
CA GLY A 274 -23.29 -6.56 -11.70
C GLY A 274 -23.09 -7.63 -10.62
N ALA A 275 -21.93 -7.63 -9.96
CA ALA A 275 -21.64 -8.50 -8.83
C ALA A 275 -22.61 -8.28 -7.66
N PHE A 276 -22.99 -7.03 -7.39
CA PHE A 276 -23.97 -6.69 -6.37
C PHE A 276 -25.36 -7.24 -6.71
N ILE A 277 -25.84 -7.05 -7.94
CA ILE A 277 -27.16 -7.54 -8.39
C ILE A 277 -27.20 -9.07 -8.31
N ILE A 278 -26.22 -9.76 -8.91
CA ILE A 278 -26.17 -11.23 -8.93
C ILE A 278 -25.98 -11.78 -7.51
N GLY A 279 -25.11 -11.16 -6.71
CA GLY A 279 -24.89 -11.56 -5.32
C GLY A 279 -26.13 -11.40 -4.44
N SER A 280 -26.92 -10.35 -4.67
CA SER A 280 -28.19 -10.11 -3.97
C SER A 280 -29.23 -11.17 -4.34
N ILE A 281 -29.36 -11.50 -5.63
CA ILE A 281 -30.24 -12.58 -6.10
C ILE A 281 -29.81 -13.92 -5.49
N ALA A 282 -28.52 -14.25 -5.55
CA ALA A 282 -27.99 -15.50 -4.99
C ALA A 282 -28.24 -15.65 -3.49
N LYS A 283 -28.21 -14.53 -2.75
CA LYS A 283 -28.53 -14.49 -1.31
C LYS A 283 -30.00 -14.88 -1.03
N LEU A 284 -30.94 -14.53 -1.92
CA LEU A 284 -32.34 -14.96 -1.81
C LEU A 284 -32.48 -16.49 -1.96
N PHE A 285 -31.56 -17.13 -2.71
CA PHE A 285 -31.46 -18.58 -2.84
C PHE A 285 -30.51 -19.23 -1.82
N GLY A 286 -30.19 -18.54 -0.73
CA GLY A 286 -29.35 -19.06 0.36
C GLY A 286 -27.84 -19.10 0.10
N ARG A 287 -27.37 -18.63 -1.08
CA ARG A 287 -25.93 -18.61 -1.42
C ARG A 287 -25.29 -17.29 -1.00
N LYS A 288 -24.62 -17.30 0.15
CA LYS A 288 -23.90 -16.12 0.69
C LYS A 288 -22.53 -15.96 0.02
N GLY A 289 -22.02 -14.72 -0.05
CA GLY A 289 -20.64 -14.44 -0.47
C GLY A 289 -20.38 -14.39 -1.98
N VAL A 290 -21.40 -14.58 -2.82
CA VAL A 290 -21.29 -14.55 -4.30
C VAL A 290 -20.83 -13.18 -4.81
N PHE A 291 -21.23 -12.08 -4.15
CA PHE A 291 -20.72 -10.75 -4.46
C PHE A 291 -19.19 -10.74 -4.51
N TYR A 292 -18.53 -11.24 -3.46
CA TYR A 292 -17.07 -11.24 -3.34
C TYR A 292 -16.36 -12.22 -4.28
N GLN A 293 -17.09 -13.15 -4.92
CA GLN A 293 -16.54 -14.02 -5.96
C GLN A 293 -16.52 -13.29 -7.31
N LEU A 294 -17.51 -12.44 -7.57
CA LEU A 294 -17.70 -11.75 -8.84
C LEU A 294 -17.05 -10.35 -8.88
N ALA A 295 -17.03 -9.66 -7.74
CA ALA A 295 -16.54 -8.29 -7.60
C ALA A 295 -15.02 -8.16 -7.72
N GLY A 296 -14.29 -9.26 -7.88
CA GLY A 296 -12.83 -9.28 -7.98
C GLY A 296 -12.14 -9.60 -6.66
N GLU A 297 -10.85 -9.90 -6.72
CA GLU A 297 -10.08 -10.37 -5.56
C GLU A 297 -9.95 -9.30 -4.48
N GLN A 298 -9.85 -8.03 -4.91
CA GLN A 298 -9.70 -6.88 -4.03
C GLN A 298 -10.93 -6.65 -3.15
N ALA A 299 -12.12 -7.11 -3.54
CA ALA A 299 -13.33 -6.98 -2.73
C ALA A 299 -13.21 -7.62 -1.34
N ARG A 300 -12.30 -8.58 -1.16
CA ARG A 300 -12.02 -9.24 0.12
C ARG A 300 -10.74 -8.78 0.81
N LEU A 301 -9.97 -7.90 0.16
CA LEU A 301 -8.63 -7.50 0.62
C LEU A 301 -8.55 -5.99 0.92
N ILE A 302 -9.56 -5.21 0.54
CA ILE A 302 -9.62 -3.80 0.93
C ILE A 302 -9.93 -3.72 2.41
N ASP A 303 -9.03 -3.08 3.15
CA ASP A 303 -9.20 -2.66 4.51
C ASP A 303 -9.39 -1.15 4.55
N ASP A 304 -10.52 -0.72 5.11
CA ASP A 304 -10.82 0.70 5.26
C ASP A 304 -10.06 1.29 6.46
N VAL A 305 -10.24 2.59 6.71
CA VAL A 305 -9.71 3.26 7.91
C VAL A 305 -10.00 2.44 9.17
N THR A 306 -9.09 2.49 10.14
CA THR A 306 -9.03 1.67 11.37
C THR A 306 -8.61 0.21 11.17
N GLY A 307 -8.44 -0.26 9.93
CA GLY A 307 -8.10 -1.65 9.64
C GLY A 307 -6.65 -2.06 9.88
N THR A 308 -5.75 -1.12 10.17
CA THR A 308 -4.30 -1.38 10.25
C THR A 308 -3.61 -0.49 11.29
N ILE A 309 -2.27 -0.52 11.33
CA ILE A 309 -1.45 0.16 12.35
C ILE A 309 -1.15 1.62 11.98
N PRO A 310 -0.98 2.53 12.95
CA PRO A 310 -0.60 3.90 12.65
C PRO A 310 0.71 4.06 11.86
N PRO A 311 0.76 4.98 10.89
CA PRO A 311 -0.30 5.92 10.49
C PRO A 311 -1.31 5.36 9.48
N TYR A 312 -1.13 4.11 9.03
CA TYR A 312 -1.97 3.48 8.01
C TYR A 312 -3.41 3.25 8.48
N ASP A 313 -3.66 3.30 9.80
CA ASP A 313 -5.00 3.31 10.40
C ASP A 313 -5.88 4.46 9.89
N GLN A 314 -5.28 5.50 9.28
CA GLN A 314 -5.95 6.63 8.66
C GLN A 314 -6.11 6.50 7.14
N PHE A 315 -5.75 5.35 6.57
CA PHE A 315 -5.75 5.08 5.14
C PHE A 315 -6.63 3.90 4.79
N ILE A 316 -7.04 3.82 3.52
CA ILE A 316 -7.59 2.60 2.93
C ILE A 316 -6.41 1.80 2.37
N VAL A 317 -6.19 0.59 2.88
CA VAL A 317 -5.15 -0.33 2.40
C VAL A 317 -5.80 -1.35 1.45
N LEU A 318 -5.14 -1.62 0.34
CA LEU A 318 -5.60 -2.57 -0.67
C LEU A 318 -4.88 -3.91 -0.52
N GLY A 319 -5.40 -4.95 -1.17
CA GLY A 319 -4.69 -6.21 -1.39
C GLY A 319 -3.38 -6.04 -2.14
N PRO A 320 -2.31 -6.81 -1.89
CA PRO A 320 -1.06 -6.75 -2.65
C PRO A 320 -1.31 -7.03 -4.14
N ALA A 321 -0.53 -6.37 -5.00
CA ALA A 321 -0.44 -6.69 -6.42
C ALA A 321 0.49 -7.88 -6.62
N ASP A 322 0.12 -8.78 -7.53
CA ASP A 322 0.95 -9.89 -8.01
C ASP A 322 1.69 -10.64 -6.89
N PRO A 323 0.98 -11.13 -5.84
CA PRO A 323 1.62 -11.71 -4.67
C PRO A 323 2.49 -12.94 -5.00
N GLN A 324 2.18 -13.67 -6.08
CA GLN A 324 3.02 -14.77 -6.55
C GLN A 324 4.37 -14.28 -7.08
N GLU A 325 4.42 -13.16 -7.80
CA GLU A 325 5.68 -12.59 -8.28
C GLU A 325 6.58 -12.18 -7.10
N VAL A 326 5.99 -11.61 -6.05
CA VAL A 326 6.72 -11.25 -4.82
C VAL A 326 7.34 -12.49 -4.18
N VAL A 327 6.56 -13.56 -4.02
CA VAL A 327 7.02 -14.83 -3.44
C VAL A 327 8.11 -15.49 -4.27
N ASP A 328 7.94 -15.52 -5.59
CA ASP A 328 8.90 -16.09 -6.52
C ASP A 328 10.22 -15.30 -6.49
N LYS A 329 10.15 -13.98 -6.42
CA LYS A 329 11.33 -13.10 -6.29
C LYS A 329 12.07 -13.31 -4.97
N ILE A 330 11.36 -13.48 -3.85
CA ILE A 330 11.98 -13.83 -2.56
C ILE A 330 12.75 -15.14 -2.69
N TYR A 331 12.13 -16.18 -3.27
CA TYR A 331 12.79 -17.47 -3.46
C TYR A 331 14.03 -17.36 -4.36
N GLN A 332 13.93 -16.67 -5.49
CA GLN A 332 15.05 -16.48 -6.43
C GLN A 332 16.25 -15.76 -5.78
N GLU A 333 16.00 -14.76 -4.96
CA GLU A 333 17.02 -13.88 -4.38
C GLU A 333 17.60 -14.37 -3.05
N THR A 334 16.92 -15.31 -2.38
CA THR A 334 17.31 -15.76 -1.03
C THR A 334 17.43 -17.27 -0.89
N GLY A 335 16.84 -18.04 -1.82
CA GLY A 335 16.70 -19.50 -1.72
C GLY A 335 15.64 -19.96 -0.70
N LEU A 336 15.01 -19.04 0.04
CA LEU A 336 14.02 -19.35 1.07
C LEU A 336 12.63 -19.49 0.46
N SER A 337 11.89 -20.53 0.84
CA SER A 337 10.48 -20.64 0.45
C SER A 337 9.67 -19.53 1.12
N ALA A 338 8.72 -18.95 0.42
CA ALA A 338 7.93 -17.83 0.92
C ALA A 338 6.42 -18.03 0.74
N ALA A 339 5.63 -17.33 1.55
CA ALA A 339 4.19 -17.20 1.36
C ALA A 339 3.68 -15.83 1.81
N ILE A 340 2.63 -15.34 1.13
CA ILE A 340 1.89 -14.15 1.54
C ILE A 340 0.56 -14.60 2.11
N VAL A 341 0.26 -14.16 3.32
CA VAL A 341 -0.86 -14.66 4.11
C VAL A 341 -1.68 -13.53 4.71
N ASP A 342 -2.99 -13.73 4.75
CA ASP A 342 -3.94 -12.94 5.50
C ASP A 342 -4.45 -13.84 6.64
N VAL A 343 -4.10 -13.48 7.87
CA VAL A 343 -4.36 -14.25 9.09
C VAL A 343 -5.13 -13.36 10.05
N ASN A 344 -6.27 -13.86 10.53
CA ASN A 344 -7.06 -13.15 11.53
C ASN A 344 -7.24 -13.98 12.81
N ASP A 345 -7.62 -13.29 13.89
CA ASP A 345 -7.81 -13.88 15.21
C ASP A 345 -9.01 -14.86 15.28
N LEU A 346 -9.86 -14.90 14.25
CA LEU A 346 -10.97 -15.85 14.11
C LEU A 346 -10.52 -17.21 13.56
N LYS A 347 -9.22 -17.53 13.67
CA LYS A 347 -8.59 -18.78 13.21
C LYS A 347 -8.74 -19.02 11.70
N ALA A 348 -8.95 -17.96 10.92
CA ALA A 348 -8.98 -18.07 9.47
C ALA A 348 -7.61 -17.65 8.90
N VAL A 349 -7.01 -18.56 8.13
CA VAL A 349 -5.75 -18.33 7.41
C VAL A 349 -6.06 -18.42 5.92
N LYS A 350 -5.89 -17.30 5.23
CA LYS A 350 -5.98 -17.20 3.78
C LYS A 350 -4.58 -17.06 3.22
N ILE A 351 -4.22 -17.95 2.30
CA ILE A 351 -2.92 -17.93 1.62
C ILE A 351 -3.16 -17.28 0.26
N LEU A 352 -2.51 -16.15 0.00
CA LEU A 352 -2.64 -15.41 -1.25
C LEU A 352 -1.65 -15.90 -2.31
N ALA A 353 -0.44 -16.26 -1.89
CA ALA A 353 0.59 -16.83 -2.73
C ALA A 353 1.56 -17.68 -1.90
N ALA A 354 2.22 -18.64 -2.53
CA ALA A 354 3.23 -19.47 -1.90
C ALA A 354 4.22 -20.06 -2.91
N SER A 355 5.46 -20.30 -2.47
CA SER A 355 6.47 -20.92 -3.31
C SER A 355 6.05 -22.34 -3.70
N LYS A 356 6.50 -22.78 -4.87
CA LYS A 356 6.21 -24.12 -5.37
C LYS A 356 6.69 -25.18 -4.37
N GLY A 357 5.81 -26.13 -4.04
CA GLY A 357 6.12 -27.24 -3.13
C GLY A 357 5.84 -26.97 -1.66
N VAL A 358 5.50 -25.73 -1.28
CA VAL A 358 5.09 -25.41 0.09
C VAL A 358 3.76 -26.08 0.43
N SER A 359 3.68 -26.75 1.58
CA SER A 359 2.44 -27.38 2.05
C SER A 359 1.45 -26.35 2.59
N MET A 360 0.32 -26.19 1.90
CA MET A 360 -0.78 -25.32 2.34
C MET A 360 -1.35 -25.75 3.70
N ALA A 361 -1.35 -27.05 3.99
CA ALA A 361 -1.82 -27.59 5.25
C ALA A 361 -0.89 -27.21 6.40
N LEU A 362 0.43 -27.28 6.19
CA LEU A 362 1.43 -26.85 7.16
C LEU A 362 1.29 -25.37 7.46
N LEU A 363 1.22 -24.52 6.42
CA LEU A 363 1.04 -23.06 6.59
C LEU A 363 -0.20 -22.73 7.42
N LYS A 364 -1.34 -23.35 7.10
CA LYS A 364 -2.58 -23.14 7.85
C LYS A 364 -2.45 -23.58 9.30
N GLN A 365 -1.83 -24.73 9.57
CA GLN A 365 -1.63 -25.23 10.93
C GLN A 365 -0.68 -24.34 11.74
N ALA A 366 0.43 -23.91 11.15
CA ALA A 366 1.43 -23.07 11.80
C ALA A 366 0.90 -21.66 12.12
N LEU A 367 -0.01 -21.13 11.29
CA LEU A 367 -0.49 -19.75 11.41
C LEU A 367 -1.87 -19.61 12.07
N ILE A 368 -2.58 -20.70 12.36
CA ILE A 368 -3.99 -20.64 12.84
C ILE A 368 -4.18 -19.85 14.14
N THR A 369 -3.13 -19.75 14.96
CA THR A 369 -3.15 -19.00 16.23
C THR A 369 -2.69 -17.55 16.08
N ASN A 370 -2.53 -17.05 14.85
CA ASN A 370 -1.96 -15.75 14.53
C ASN A 370 -0.63 -15.47 15.27
N PRO A 371 0.45 -16.21 14.96
CA PRO A 371 1.72 -16.08 15.68
C PRO A 371 2.42 -14.75 15.47
N ALA A 372 2.09 -14.04 14.38
CA ALA A 372 2.51 -12.66 14.12
C ALA A 372 1.97 -11.67 15.16
N GLY A 373 0.95 -12.07 15.93
CA GLY A 373 0.33 -11.23 16.93
C GLY A 373 -0.50 -10.11 16.33
N ASN A 374 -0.80 -9.10 17.14
CA ASN A 374 -1.57 -7.93 16.74
C ASN A 374 -0.69 -6.69 16.59
N ALA A 375 -1.25 -5.65 15.97
CA ALA A 375 -0.68 -4.34 15.64
C ALA A 375 0.57 -3.89 16.44
N ASN A 376 0.51 -3.93 17.77
CA ASN A 376 1.54 -3.41 18.66
C ASN A 376 2.81 -4.26 18.73
N GLU A 377 2.78 -5.52 18.31
CA GLU A 377 3.93 -6.44 18.37
C GLU A 377 4.97 -6.16 17.28
N GLN A 378 4.56 -5.50 16.18
CA GLN A 378 5.42 -5.18 15.03
C GLN A 378 6.20 -6.39 14.47
N THR A 379 5.51 -7.53 14.39
CA THR A 379 6.03 -8.81 13.87
C THR A 379 5.29 -9.25 12.59
N PRO A 380 5.29 -8.45 11.50
CA PRO A 380 4.54 -8.75 10.28
C PRO A 380 5.09 -9.94 9.47
N VAL A 381 6.23 -10.49 9.89
CA VAL A 381 6.94 -11.59 9.25
C VAL A 381 7.06 -12.75 10.23
N VAL A 382 6.80 -13.97 9.78
CA VAL A 382 6.96 -15.19 10.60
C VAL A 382 7.80 -16.19 9.83
N LEU A 383 8.84 -16.71 10.47
CA LEU A 383 9.64 -17.81 9.95
C LEU A 383 9.11 -19.13 10.50
N ILE A 384 8.79 -20.07 9.61
CA ILE A 384 8.26 -21.40 9.95
C ILE A 384 9.33 -22.43 9.62
N ARG A 385 9.70 -23.23 10.61
CA ARG A 385 10.59 -24.38 10.48
C ARG A 385 9.77 -25.66 10.57
N PRO A 386 9.57 -26.41 9.48
CA PRO A 386 8.90 -27.70 9.54
C PRO A 386 9.67 -28.66 10.47
N THR A 387 8.96 -29.42 11.31
CA THR A 387 9.54 -30.53 12.09
C THR A 387 9.20 -31.85 11.39
N ASP A 388 10.05 -32.88 11.54
CA ASP A 388 10.21 -34.09 10.69
C ASP A 388 8.99 -35.01 10.43
N ALA A 389 7.75 -34.58 10.70
CA ALA A 389 6.55 -35.30 10.27
C ALA A 389 6.30 -35.26 8.75
N THR A 390 7.11 -34.55 7.94
CA THR A 390 6.89 -34.38 6.49
C THR A 390 8.11 -34.60 5.59
N ALA A 391 9.30 -34.85 6.14
CA ALA A 391 10.47 -35.20 5.34
C ALA A 391 10.37 -36.65 4.86
N LYS A 392 9.78 -36.88 3.66
CA LYS A 392 10.04 -38.13 2.94
C LYS A 392 11.55 -38.17 2.64
N PRO A 393 12.30 -39.18 3.12
CA PRO A 393 13.68 -39.33 2.70
C PRO A 393 13.68 -39.63 1.20
N SER A 394 14.37 -38.80 0.43
CA SER A 394 14.77 -39.12 -0.93
C SER A 394 15.63 -40.38 -0.88
N THR A 395 15.05 -41.51 -1.28
CA THR A 395 15.77 -42.77 -1.49
C THR A 395 16.70 -42.60 -2.69
N VAL A 396 17.93 -42.17 -2.41
CA VAL A 396 19.05 -42.38 -3.33
C VAL A 396 19.40 -43.87 -3.22
N GLY A 397 19.12 -44.61 -4.30
CA GLY A 397 19.48 -46.01 -4.42
C GLY A 397 20.99 -46.18 -4.35
N LEU A 398 21.45 -46.94 -3.37
CA LEU A 398 22.76 -47.59 -3.41
C LEU A 398 22.72 -48.63 -4.53
N GLN A 399 23.29 -48.29 -5.69
CA GLN A 399 23.73 -49.31 -6.63
C GLN A 399 25.04 -49.91 -6.11
N SER A 400 24.96 -51.17 -5.70
CA SER A 400 26.09 -52.03 -5.42
C SER A 400 26.90 -52.24 -6.70
N VAL A 401 28.15 -51.78 -6.70
CA VAL A 401 29.14 -52.13 -7.71
C VAL A 401 29.67 -53.52 -7.39
N ASN A 402 29.31 -54.51 -8.22
CA ASN A 402 30.01 -55.79 -8.30
C ASN A 402 31.14 -55.65 -9.33
N GLN A 403 32.38 -55.85 -8.87
CA GLN A 403 33.53 -56.18 -9.71
C GLN A 403 33.53 -57.68 -10.05
N PRO A 404 34.20 -58.06 -11.14
CA PRO A 404 35.31 -58.99 -11.03
C PRO A 404 36.68 -58.30 -11.14
#